data_AF-A0A842MVM2-F1
#
_entry.id   AF-A0A842MVM2-F1
#
_cell.length_a   1.000
_cell.length_b   1.000
_cell.length_c   1.000
_cell.angle_alpha   90.00
_cell.angle_beta   90.00
_cell.angle_gamma   90.00
#
_symmetry.space_group_name_H-M   'P 1'
#
loop_
_entity.id
_entity.type
_entity.pdbx_description
1 polymer ?
#
loop_
_entity_poly.entity_id
_entity_poly.type
_entity_poly.pdbx_seq_one_letter_code
_entity_poly.pdbx_strand_id
1 'polypeptide(L)'
;MSEEDQKTLSQAMEDGRLINRKMEQFDVFLWMSEKEVAILSFPTLDGKFDYLGFTSKDDRALEWCFDLFRYYWESAVPKHELSFARPYEAQ
;
A
#
# COMPACT_ATOMS: atom_id res chain seq x y z
N MET A 1 0.26 17.07 8.75
CA MET A 1 1.42 17.01 7.83
C MET A 1 1.77 18.43 7.46
N SER A 2 3.01 18.85 7.68
CA SER A 2 3.47 20.23 7.45
C SER A 2 3.60 20.54 5.95
N GLU A 3 3.76 21.82 5.58
CA GLU A 3 4.06 22.24 4.21
C GLU A 3 5.43 21.70 3.74
N GLU A 4 6.38 21.61 4.67
CA GLU A 4 7.71 21.03 4.43
C GLU A 4 7.63 19.52 4.10
N ASP A 5 6.79 18.78 4.82
CA ASP A 5 6.54 17.36 4.55
C ASP A 5 5.94 17.17 3.15
N GLN A 6 4.97 18.02 2.76
CA GLN A 6 4.34 17.95 1.45
C GLN A 6 5.35 18.19 0.32
N LYS A 7 6.22 19.19 0.49
CA LYS A 7 7.29 19.48 -0.48
C LYS A 7 8.26 18.31 -0.59
N THR A 8 8.65 17.73 0.54
CA THR A 8 9.55 16.57 0.59
C THR A 8 8.97 15.36 -0.15
N LEU A 9 7.68 15.08 0.05
CA LEU A 9 6.98 14.01 -0.65
C LEU A 9 6.88 14.28 -2.16
N SER A 10 6.56 15.51 -2.57
CA SER A 10 6.51 15.88 -3.99
C SER A 10 7.86 15.66 -4.67
N GLN A 11 8.94 16.13 -4.05
CA GLN A 11 10.28 15.97 -4.62
C GLN A 11 10.73 14.50 -4.63
N ALA A 12 10.37 13.71 -3.61
CA ALA A 12 10.64 12.27 -3.62
C ALA A 12 9.89 11.54 -4.73
N MET A 13 8.68 11.98 -5.09
CA MET A 13 7.94 11.46 -6.24
C MET A 13 8.61 11.83 -7.56
N GLU A 14 9.02 13.10 -7.72
CA GLU A 14 9.68 13.61 -8.93
C GLU A 14 11.01 12.89 -9.20
N ASP A 15 11.82 12.69 -8.17
CA ASP A 15 13.13 12.04 -8.28
C ASP A 15 13.04 10.49 -8.27
N GLY A 16 11.83 9.92 -8.21
CA GLY A 16 11.61 8.47 -8.23
C GLY A 16 11.96 7.71 -6.94
N ARG A 17 12.24 8.42 -5.84
CA ARG A 17 12.49 7.82 -4.52
C ARG A 17 11.21 7.35 -3.83
N LEU A 18 10.07 7.93 -4.21
CA LEU A 18 8.74 7.51 -3.77
C LEU A 18 7.90 7.13 -4.99
N ILE A 19 7.57 5.86 -5.12
CA ILE A 19 6.70 5.37 -6.18
C ILE A 19 5.32 5.12 -5.59
N ASN A 20 4.30 5.71 -6.22
CA ASN A 20 2.91 5.53 -5.82
C ASN A 20 2.13 4.89 -6.98
N ARG A 21 1.63 3.70 -6.73
CA ARG A 21 0.71 2.98 -7.61
C ARG A 21 -0.66 2.89 -6.96
N LYS A 22 -1.69 2.79 -7.79
CA LYS A 22 -3.08 2.74 -7.39
C LYS A 22 -3.77 1.55 -8.04
N MET A 23 -4.80 1.08 -7.36
CA MET A 23 -5.65 -0.01 -7.77
C MET A 23 -7.03 0.25 -7.17
N GLU A 24 -8.09 -0.24 -7.80
CA GLU A 24 -9.47 -0.01 -7.33
C GLU A 24 -9.76 -0.70 -6.00
N GLN A 25 -9.19 -1.89 -5.79
CA GLN A 25 -9.40 -2.69 -4.58
C GLN A 25 -8.11 -3.38 -4.14
N PHE A 26 -7.90 -3.41 -2.82
CA PHE A 26 -6.88 -4.22 -2.15
C PHE A 26 -7.50 -4.85 -0.91
N ASP A 27 -7.46 -6.18 -0.82
CA ASP A 27 -7.96 -6.94 0.33
C ASP A 27 -6.83 -7.23 1.33
N VAL A 28 -5.89 -6.29 1.45
CA VAL A 28 -4.78 -6.35 2.39
C VAL A 28 -4.43 -4.94 2.85
N PHE A 29 -4.05 -4.83 4.12
CA PHE A 29 -3.32 -3.69 4.65
C PHE A 29 -1.93 -4.18 5.04
N LEU A 30 -0.90 -3.73 4.32
CA LEU A 30 0.48 -4.17 4.53
C LEU A 30 1.39 -2.95 4.67
N TRP A 31 2.15 -2.91 5.75
CA TRP A 31 3.27 -2.00 5.94
C TRP A 31 4.48 -2.80 6.39
N MET A 32 5.55 -2.76 5.59
CA MET A 32 6.77 -3.49 5.86
C MET A 32 8.01 -2.72 5.40
N SER A 33 9.16 -3.18 5.87
CA SER A 33 10.50 -2.88 5.36
C SER A 33 11.25 -4.19 5.12
N GLU A 34 12.51 -4.13 4.71
CA GLU A 34 13.38 -5.30 4.58
C GLU A 34 13.66 -5.98 5.93
N LYS A 35 13.36 -5.32 7.06
CA LYS A 35 13.69 -5.79 8.41
C LYS A 35 12.49 -6.22 9.24
N GLU A 36 11.29 -5.73 8.93
CA GLU A 36 10.09 -6.06 9.69
C GLU A 36 8.81 -5.88 8.88
N VAL A 37 7.82 -6.72 9.19
CA VAL A 37 6.42 -6.49 8.89
C VAL A 37 5.85 -5.73 10.08
N ALA A 38 5.62 -4.42 9.90
CA ALA A 38 5.10 -3.55 10.94
C ALA A 38 3.59 -3.76 11.14
N ILE A 39 2.87 -4.08 10.07
CA ILE A 39 1.48 -4.52 10.13
C ILE A 39 1.11 -5.26 8.84
N LEU A 40 0.45 -6.40 9.01
CA LEU A 40 -0.30 -7.10 7.99
C LEU A 40 -1.71 -7.33 8.54
N SER A 41 -2.76 -6.83 7.90
CA SER A 41 -4.13 -7.19 8.24
C SER A 41 -4.94 -7.49 6.99
N PHE A 42 -5.97 -8.31 7.20
CA PHE A 42 -6.90 -8.73 6.17
C PHE A 42 -8.30 -8.25 6.56
N PRO A 43 -9.20 -8.07 5.58
CA PRO A 43 -10.60 -7.88 5.87
C PRO A 43 -11.16 -9.04 6.69
N THR A 44 -12.04 -8.73 7.63
CA THR A 44 -12.95 -9.66 8.27
C THR A 44 -13.92 -10.25 7.24
N LEU A 45 -14.68 -11.27 7.64
CA LEU A 45 -15.68 -11.89 6.77
C LEU A 45 -16.77 -10.90 6.28
N ASP A 46 -17.01 -9.81 7.01
CA ASP A 46 -17.90 -8.72 6.61
C ASP A 46 -17.20 -7.58 5.86
N GLY A 47 -15.95 -7.79 5.42
CA GLY A 47 -15.19 -6.87 4.58
C GLY A 47 -14.56 -5.68 5.31
N LYS A 48 -14.61 -5.64 6.64
CA LYS A 48 -14.02 -4.55 7.43
C LYS A 48 -12.59 -4.90 7.83
N PHE A 49 -11.70 -3.93 7.89
CA PHE A 49 -10.39 -4.18 8.50
C PHE A 49 -10.50 -4.06 10.02
N ASP A 50 -10.17 -5.13 10.74
CA ASP A 50 -9.65 -4.96 12.09
C ASP A 50 -8.15 -4.67 11.99
N TYR A 51 -7.71 -3.52 12.48
CA TYR A 51 -6.31 -3.11 12.42
C TYR A 51 -5.47 -3.76 13.53
N LEU A 52 -5.95 -4.87 14.13
CA LEU A 52 -5.20 -5.65 15.10
C LEU A 52 -3.97 -6.28 14.43
N GLY A 53 -4.18 -6.84 13.23
CA GLY A 53 -3.13 -7.27 12.32
C GLY A 53 -2.08 -8.23 12.90
N PHE A 54 -1.03 -8.46 12.11
CA PHE A 54 0.11 -9.29 12.43
C PHE A 54 1.38 -8.46 12.26
N THR A 55 2.36 -8.70 13.13
CA THR A 55 3.70 -8.11 13.04
C THR A 55 4.73 -9.22 13.09
N SER A 56 5.88 -9.05 12.42
CA SER A 56 6.92 -10.08 12.40
C SER A 56 8.29 -9.53 12.04
N LYS A 57 9.32 -10.23 12.52
CA LYS A 57 10.73 -10.10 12.10
C LYS A 57 11.30 -11.44 11.62
N ASP A 58 10.46 -12.47 11.46
CA ASP A 58 10.87 -13.78 10.93
C ASP A 58 11.11 -13.66 9.41
N ASP A 59 12.25 -14.21 8.95
CA ASP A 59 12.67 -14.10 7.55
C ASP A 59 11.63 -14.68 6.57
N ARG A 60 10.93 -15.76 6.94
CA ARG A 60 9.89 -16.36 6.07
C ARG A 60 8.65 -15.50 6.02
N ALA A 61 8.31 -14.83 7.11
CA ALA A 61 7.20 -13.88 7.13
C ALA A 61 7.52 -12.64 6.27
N LEU A 62 8.77 -12.18 6.29
CA LEU A 62 9.25 -11.10 5.43
C LEU A 62 9.19 -11.48 3.95
N GLU A 63 9.71 -12.65 3.59
CA GLU A 63 9.68 -13.17 2.22
C GLU A 63 8.23 -13.30 1.71
N TRP A 64 7.35 -13.92 2.50
CA TRP A 64 5.95 -14.08 2.12
C TRP A 64 5.22 -12.74 1.97
N CYS A 65 5.44 -11.77 2.87
CA CYS A 65 4.81 -10.45 2.74
C CYS A 65 5.37 -9.65 1.55
N PHE A 66 6.65 -9.85 1.22
CA PHE A 66 7.24 -9.22 0.04
C PHE A 66 6.67 -9.79 -1.26
N ASP A 67 6.44 -11.11 -1.32
CA ASP A 67 5.74 -11.73 -2.45
C ASP A 67 4.29 -11.24 -2.56
N LEU A 68 3.60 -11.09 -1.43
CA LEU A 68 2.25 -10.52 -1.39
C LEU A 68 2.24 -9.06 -1.89
N PHE A 69 3.21 -8.25 -1.47
CA PHE A 69 3.39 -6.89 -1.99
C PHE A 69 3.58 -6.91 -3.51
N ARG A 70 4.48 -7.77 -4.03
CA ARG A 70 4.75 -7.87 -5.47
C ARG A 70 3.51 -8.25 -6.27
N TYR A 71 2.73 -9.22 -5.80
CA TYR A 71 1.48 -9.64 -6.43
C TYR A 71 0.52 -8.46 -6.68
N TYR A 72 0.28 -7.64 -5.65
CA TYR A 72 -0.55 -6.45 -5.79
C TYR A 72 0.12 -5.33 -6.59
N TRP A 73 1.43 -5.16 -6.41
CA TRP A 73 2.22 -4.12 -7.07
C TRP A 73 2.24 -4.27 -8.59
N GLU A 74 2.38 -5.50 -9.09
CA GLU A 74 2.40 -5.83 -10.52
C GLU A 74 1.05 -5.54 -11.20
N SER A 75 -0.05 -5.65 -10.46
CA SER A 75 -1.41 -5.36 -10.94
C SER A 75 -1.80 -3.89 -10.80
N ALA A 76 -1.06 -3.11 -10.00
CA ALA A 76 -1.37 -1.71 -9.75
C ALA A 76 -0.82 -0.79 -10.85
N VAL A 77 -1.60 0.22 -11.22
CA VAL A 77 -1.23 1.20 -12.25
C VAL A 77 -0.62 2.46 -11.64
N PRO A 78 0.24 3.21 -12.36
CA PRO A 78 0.76 4.48 -11.89
C PRO A 78 -0.35 5.46 -11.50
N LYS A 79 -0.15 6.21 -10.41
CA LYS A 79 -1.15 7.14 -9.86
C LYS A 79 -1.70 8.18 -10.86
N HIS A 80 -0.98 8.50 -11.94
CA HIS A 80 -1.39 9.47 -12.95
C HIS A 80 -2.44 8.90 -13.95
N GLU A 81 -2.56 7.58 -14.09
CA GLU A 81 -3.41 6.98 -15.14
C GLU A 81 -4.89 6.86 -14.70
N LEU A 82 -5.13 6.71 -13.41
CA LEU A 82 -6.49 6.56 -12.86
C LEU A 82 -7.29 7.86 -12.74
N SER A 83 -6.72 9.03 -13.08
CA SER A 83 -7.47 10.30 -13.07
C SER A 83 -8.54 10.41 -14.17
N PHE A 84 -8.61 9.43 -15.10
CA PHE A 84 -9.57 9.41 -16.20
C PHE A 84 -10.66 8.32 -16.07
N ALA A 85 -10.60 7.48 -15.04
CA ALA A 85 -11.55 6.37 -14.85
C ALA A 85 -12.57 6.68 -13.74
N ARG A 86 -13.67 7.32 -14.16
CA ARG A 86 -15.01 7.47 -13.55
C ARG A 86 -15.16 8.00 -12.10
N PRO A 87 -16.16 8.88 -11.86
CA PRO A 87 -16.55 9.25 -10.50
C PRO A 87 -17.18 8.06 -9.78
N TYR A 88 -16.79 7.88 -8.52
CA TYR A 88 -17.37 6.94 -7.57
C TYR A 88 -18.81 7.37 -7.24
N GLU A 89 -19.81 6.66 -7.74
CA GLU A 89 -21.20 6.81 -7.29
C GLU A 89 -21.40 5.96 -6.03
N ALA A 90 -21.61 6.62 -4.89
CA ALA A 90 -22.03 5.97 -3.66
C ALA A 90 -23.52 5.63 -3.74
N GLN A 91 -23.87 4.37 -3.43
CA GLN A 91 -25.25 3.92 -3.18
C GLN A 91 -25.63 4.17 -1.72
#